data_AF-A0A6V8D4E3-F1
#
_entry.id   AF-A0A6V8D4E3-F1
#
_cell.length_a   1.000
_cell.length_b   1.000
_cell.length_c   1.000
_cell.angle_alpha   90.00
_cell.angle_beta   90.00
_cell.angle_gamma   90.00
#
_symmetry.space_group_name_H-M   'P 1'
#
loop_
_entity.id
_entity.type
_entity.pdbx_description
1 polymer ?
#
loop_
_entity_poly.entity_id
_entity_poly.type
_entity_poly.pdbx_seq_one_letter_code
_entity_poly.pdbx_strand_id
1 'polypeptide(L)' 'MTTRHVVALGGSLLRPEEAEQRTEWFGRLRQLAVHMEGNGRRLALIVGGGLPAREGITLAKSLVSDPVRLDEVGIA' A
#
# COMPACT_ATOMS: atom_id res chain seq x y z
N MET A 1 -4.34 0.79 28.42
CA MET A 1 -4.08 1.65 27.25
C MET A 1 -4.05 0.75 26.02
N THR A 2 -4.73 1.10 24.93
CA THR A 2 -4.66 0.35 23.68
C THR A 2 -3.42 0.76 22.90
N THR A 3 -2.51 -0.18 22.65
CA THR A 3 -1.31 0.07 21.85
C THR A 3 -1.70 0.17 20.38
N ARG A 4 -1.27 1.27 19.72
CA ARG A 4 -1.50 1.52 18.30
C ARG A 4 -0.21 1.29 17.54
N HIS A 5 -0.26 0.49 16.47
CA HIS A 5 0.84 0.26 15.55
C HIS A 5 0.48 0.89 14.21
N VAL A 6 1.38 1.72 13.70
CA VAL A 6 1.26 2.34 12.38
C VAL A 6 2.41 1.81 11.54
N VAL A 7 2.09 1.19 10.40
CA VAL A 7 3.08 0.53 9.54
C VAL A 7 2.99 1.11 8.14
N ALA A 8 4.11 1.62 7.64
CA ALA A 8 4.26 2.02 6.25
C ALA A 8 4.71 0.82 5.41
N LEU A 9 3.90 0.44 4.43
CA LEU A 9 4.18 -0.61 3.47
C LEU A 9 4.54 0.02 2.13
N GLY A 10 5.65 -0.43 1.54
CA GLY A 10 6.00 -0.05 0.18
C GLY A 10 4.97 -0.62 -0.80
N GLY A 11 4.56 0.18 -1.81
CA GLY A 11 3.57 -0.25 -2.80
C GLY A 11 3.97 -1.44 -3.66
N SER A 12 5.26 -1.78 -3.69
CA SER A 12 5.76 -3.02 -4.30
C SER A 12 5.20 -4.28 -3.61
N LEU A 13 4.85 -4.20 -2.33
CA LEU A 13 4.27 -5.32 -1.57
C LEU A 13 2.82 -5.63 -1.94
N LEU A 14 2.15 -4.72 -2.65
CA LEU A 14 0.81 -4.96 -3.19
C LEU A 14 0.82 -5.45 -4.62
N ARG A 15 1.98 -5.60 -5.26
CA ARG A 15 2.10 -5.95 -6.68
C ARG A 15 1.99 -7.46 -6.88
N PRO A 16 0.83 -8.00 -7.30
CA PRO A 16 0.63 -9.43 -7.32
C PRO A 16 1.03 -10.12 -8.60
N GLU A 17 1.04 -9.37 -9.69
CA GLU A 17 1.24 -9.90 -11.04
C GLU A 17 2.66 -10.44 -11.26
N GLU A 18 3.60 -10.14 -10.36
CA GLU A 18 4.98 -10.65 -10.39
C GLU A 18 5.26 -11.73 -9.33
N ALA A 19 4.29 -12.10 -8.48
CA ALA A 19 4.52 -13.00 -7.36
C ALA A 19 3.54 -14.18 -7.35
N GLU A 20 4.04 -15.38 -7.66
CA GLU A 20 3.38 -16.67 -7.36
C GLU A 20 2.84 -16.73 -5.92
N GLN A 21 3.41 -15.92 -5.02
CA GLN A 21 3.13 -15.88 -3.59
C GLN A 21 2.12 -14.80 -3.17
N ARG A 22 1.37 -14.12 -4.07
CA ARG A 22 0.37 -13.09 -3.67
C ARG A 22 -0.54 -13.62 -2.54
N THR A 23 -1.17 -14.76 -2.79
CA THR A 23 -2.18 -15.32 -1.89
C THR A 23 -1.57 -15.64 -0.53
N GLU A 24 -0.34 -16.15 -0.52
CA GLU A 24 0.41 -16.43 0.71
C GLU A 24 0.73 -15.15 1.48
N TRP A 25 1.22 -14.11 0.79
CA TRP A 25 1.53 -12.82 1.39
C TRP A 25 0.31 -12.17 2.05
N PHE A 26 -0.81 -12.06 1.33
CA PHE A 26 -2.05 -11.53 1.90
C PHE A 26 -2.59 -12.42 3.03
N GLY A 27 -2.40 -13.74 2.93
CA GLY A 27 -2.73 -14.69 4.01
C GLY A 27 -1.95 -14.39 5.29
N ARG A 28 -0.63 -14.20 5.18
CA ARG A 28 0.25 -13.84 6.31
C ARG A 28 -0.11 -12.47 6.91
N LEU A 29 -0.36 -11.47 6.05
CA LEU A 29 -0.77 -10.12 6.50
C LEU A 29 -2.10 -10.18 7.27
N ARG A 30 -3.07 -10.95 6.77
CA ARG A 30 -4.34 -11.17 7.46
C ARG A 30 -4.14 -11.84 8.82
N GLN A 31 -3.33 -12.90 8.89
CA GLN A 31 -3.05 -13.58 10.16
C GLN A 31 -2.42 -12.64 11.19
N LEU A 32 -1.49 -11.79 10.76
CA LEU A 32 -0.90 -10.74 11.60
C LEU A 32 -1.97 -9.79 12.14
N ALA A 33 -2.86 -9.28 11.27
CA ALA A 33 -3.91 -8.35 11.66
C ALA A 33 -4.87 -8.96 12.69
N VAL A 34 -5.31 -10.20 12.48
CA VAL A 34 -6.17 -10.95 13.42
C VAL A 34 -5.46 -11.14 14.76
N HIS A 35 -4.17 -11.50 14.75
CA HIS A 35 -3.39 -11.66 15.97
C HIS A 35 -3.22 -10.33 16.73
N MET A 36 -2.99 -9.22 16.04
CA MET A 36 -2.91 -7.90 16.68
C MET A 36 -4.23 -7.49 17.33
N GLU A 37 -5.35 -7.66 16.62
CA GLU A 37 -6.68 -7.34 17.14
C GLU A 37 -7.05 -8.21 18.34
N GLY A 38 -6.78 -9.53 18.26
CA GLY A 38 -7.04 -10.48 19.36
C GLY A 38 -6.26 -10.15 20.64
N ASN A 39 -5.12 -9.45 20.52
CA ASN A 39 -4.33 -8.97 21.67
C ASN A 39 -4.72 -7.56 22.13
N GLY A 40 -5.87 -7.03 21.69
CA GLY A 40 -6.34 -5.68 22.05
C GLY A 40 -5.49 -4.55 21.47
N ARG A 41 -4.68 -4.82 20.44
CA ARG A 41 -3.87 -3.83 19.74
C ARG A 41 -4.63 -3.30 18.52
N ARG A 42 -4.34 -2.06 18.14
CA ARG A 42 -4.87 -1.46 16.90
C ARG A 42 -3.75 -1.38 15.87
N LEU A 43 -4.05 -1.73 14.63
CA LEU A 43 -3.11 -1.69 13.50
C LEU A 43 -3.63 -0.72 12.44
N ALA A 44 -2.77 0.18 11.97
CA ALA A 44 -2.99 1.04 10.82
C ALA A 44 -1.92 0.75 9.77
N LEU A 45 -2.34 0.56 8.52
CA LEU A 45 -1.46 0.32 7.39
C LEU A 45 -1.52 1.53 6.46
N ILE A 46 -0.37 2.11 6.14
CA ILE A 46 -0.22 3.09 5.07
C ILE A 46 0.46 2.35 3.93
N VAL A 47 -0.13 2.35 2.75
CA VAL A 47 0.45 1.67 1.60
C VAL A 47 0.81 2.70 0.54
N GLY A 48 2.07 2.67 0.07
CA GLY A 48 2.47 3.53 -1.03
C GLY A 48 1.87 3.05 -2.36
N GLY A 49 1.71 3.96 -3.34
CA GLY A 49 1.11 3.64 -4.64
C GLY A 49 1.99 2.80 -5.58
N GLY A 50 3.28 2.63 -5.27
CA GLY A 50 4.16 1.66 -5.94
C GLY A 50 4.35 1.91 -7.44
N LEU A 51 4.41 0.82 -8.23
CA LEU A 51 4.55 0.91 -9.68
C LEU A 51 3.27 1.40 -10.39
N PRO A 52 2.05 1.00 -9.98
CA PRO A 52 0.83 1.59 -10.52
C PRO A 52 0.79 3.13 -10.44
N ALA A 53 1.21 3.71 -9.31
CA ALA A 53 1.33 5.16 -9.17
C ALA A 53 2.33 5.75 -10.17
N ARG A 54 3.52 5.15 -10.32
CA ARG A 54 4.55 5.62 -11.26
C ARG A 54 4.10 5.51 -12.72
N GLU A 55 3.41 4.44 -13.09
CA GLU A 55 2.83 4.24 -14.42
C GLU A 55 1.74 5.28 -14.71
N GLY A 56 0.82 5.50 -13.75
CA GLY A 56 -0.21 6.52 -13.83
C GLY A 56 0.37 7.93 -13.99
N ILE A 57 1.36 8.30 -13.16
CA ILE A 57 2.06 9.58 -13.25
C ILE A 57 2.73 9.73 -14.63
N THR A 58 3.40 8.68 -15.11
CA THR A 58 4.10 8.71 -16.40
C THR A 58 3.13 8.92 -17.56
N LEU A 59 1.97 8.26 -17.53
CA LEU A 59 0.91 8.46 -18.51
C LEU A 59 0.36 9.89 -18.44
N ALA A 60 0.05 10.37 -17.24
CA ALA A 60 -0.53 11.70 -17.01
C ALA A 60 0.40 12.85 -17.40
N LYS A 61 1.73 12.68 -17.29
CA LYS A 61 2.75 13.67 -17.69
C LYS A 61 2.64 14.13 -19.15
N SER A 62 2.02 13.34 -20.02
CA SER A 62 1.75 13.73 -21.41
C SER A 62 0.64 14.78 -21.55
N LEU A 63 -0.19 14.96 -20.52
CA LEU A 63 -1.38 15.81 -20.52
C LEU A 63 -1.34 16.89 -19.43
N VAL A 64 -0.62 16.65 -18.34
CA VAL A 64 -0.56 17.51 -17.16
C VAL A 64 0.90 17.79 -16.80
N SER A 65 1.25 19.07 -16.72
CA SER A 65 2.58 19.55 -16.34
C SER A 65 2.69 19.98 -14.88
N ASP A 66 1.55 20.18 -14.21
CA ASP A 66 1.49 20.58 -12.80
C ASP A 66 1.94 19.41 -11.89
N PRO A 67 3.07 19.53 -11.18
CA PRO A 67 3.57 18.47 -10.30
C PRO A 67 2.59 18.09 -9.19
N VAL A 68 1.84 19.04 -8.63
CA VAL A 68 0.89 18.76 -7.55
C VAL A 68 -0.26 17.89 -8.06
N ARG A 69 -0.75 18.17 -9.27
CA ARG A 69 -1.79 17.37 -9.91
C ARG A 69 -1.28 16.01 -10.37
N LEU A 70 0.02 15.88 -10.66
CA LEU A 70 0.64 14.58 -10.92
C LEU A 70 0.78 13.77 -9.63
N ASP A 71 1.10 14.39 -8.49
CA ASP A 71 1.17 13.71 -7.20
C ASP A 71 -0.19 13.12 -6.79
N GLU A 72 -1.30 13.80 -7.10
CA GLU A 72 -2.67 13.28 -6.88
C GLU A 72 -2.91 11.95 -7.61
N VAL A 73 -2.27 11.73 -8.77
CA VAL A 73 -2.33 10.44 -9.49
C VAL A 73 -1.62 9.32 -8.73
N GLY A 74 -0.60 9.66 -7.94
CA GLY A 74 0.18 8.70 -7.16
C GLY A 74 -0.40 8.32 -5.80
N ILE A 75 -1.45 9.01 -5.34
CA ILE A 75 -2.07 8.86 -4.00
C ILE A 75 -3.24 7.85 -4.00
N ALA A 76 -3.45 7.11 -5.10
CA ALA A 76 -4.53 6.14 -5.28
C ALA A 76 -4.77 5.17 -4.10
#